data_AF-A0A358PYW5-F1
#
_entry.id   AF-A0A358PYW5-F1
#
_cell.length_a   1.000
_cell.length_b   1.000
_cell.length_c   1.000
_cell.angle_alpha   90.00
_cell.angle_beta   90.00
_cell.angle_gamma   90.00
#
_symmetry.space_group_name_H-M   'P 1'
#
loop_
_entity.id
_entity.type
_entity.pdbx_description
1 polymer ?
#
loop_
_entity_poly.entity_id
_entity_poly.type
_entity_poly.pdbx_seq_one_letter_code
_entity_poly.pdbx_strand_id
1 'polypeptide(L)'
;MSQLSKPKSSQKRNFLKFKPLKWFLQSSLYPSIFQWAAVLVFAVIMVQTLAGPTSAHDNFGTAATWVLWWPLLPLFFFLFGRFWCAVCPFAWVSDLTQKVFGANRKVPNFLRKYGLWIIDITFIFITWADHIWGVVESPRGSGTLLLLILGGVMVTAMFFERRTWCRYLCFLGSLSGNYSRAGMLELRADREICKTCTTRDCYKGNKKTAGCPMFEFPMAMENNANCNLCGNCIKSCPHDSIRLSPRKPTSEFWSMTRAHFEESFLAIVIVGIVFVQNITMLDFYQSYLKWAGLTLGLSKDVAFTIIFIIAMTTPVLLLYAASAVSKRYSGETIRNAFARFGYAVIPLDLASHMAHNLFHLLAEGKSIYYTFMGLFGVHIEGPTDFVSDPTIQIMQYVLVIAGTLGSLYTAYRIAKKNYGTKKALSVAMPYLVVISIFGVLNFLTFVVRMSMRM
;
A
#
# COMPACT_ATOMS: atom_id res chain seq x y z
N MET A 1 4.47 30.81 -43.17
CA MET A 1 4.34 30.71 -41.70
C MET A 1 3.59 29.43 -41.36
N SER A 2 4.33 28.35 -41.10
CA SER A 2 3.82 27.01 -40.86
C SER A 2 3.12 26.91 -39.51
N GLN A 3 1.86 26.49 -39.51
CA GLN A 3 1.12 26.08 -38.32
C GLN A 3 1.84 24.89 -37.67
N LEU A 4 2.52 25.14 -36.55
CA LEU A 4 3.03 24.09 -35.68
C LEU A 4 1.84 23.39 -35.03
N SER A 5 1.50 22.22 -35.58
CA SER A 5 0.57 21.27 -35.00
C SER A 5 1.11 20.82 -33.63
N LYS A 6 0.58 21.42 -32.56
CA LYS A 6 0.78 20.90 -31.19
C LYS A 6 0.36 19.43 -31.18
N PRO A 7 1.19 18.50 -30.67
CA PRO A 7 0.74 17.13 -30.50
C PRO A 7 -0.44 17.16 -29.52
N LYS A 8 -1.63 16.80 -30.01
CA LYS A 8 -2.81 16.54 -29.18
C LYS A 8 -2.41 15.46 -28.17
N SER A 9 -1.99 15.84 -26.97
CA SER A 9 -1.93 14.91 -25.85
C SER A 9 -3.34 14.33 -25.75
N SER A 10 -3.50 13.02 -25.95
CA SER A 10 -4.81 12.38 -25.87
C SER A 10 -5.51 12.89 -24.61
N GLN A 11 -6.62 13.58 -24.78
CA GLN A 11 -7.26 14.32 -23.70
C GLN A 11 -7.80 13.27 -22.73
N LYS A 12 -6.99 12.91 -21.72
CA LYS A 12 -7.36 11.87 -20.75
C LYS A 12 -8.72 12.23 -20.17
N ARG A 13 -9.65 11.28 -20.17
CA ARG A 13 -11.02 11.46 -19.67
C ARG A 13 -10.96 12.06 -18.26
N ASN A 14 -11.53 13.25 -18.06
CA ASN A 14 -11.57 13.90 -16.76
C ASN A 14 -12.94 13.67 -16.12
N PHE A 15 -12.98 12.89 -15.04
CA PHE A 15 -14.18 12.60 -14.27
C PHE A 15 -14.78 13.87 -13.63
N LEU A 16 -13.98 14.92 -13.40
CA LEU A 16 -14.48 16.21 -12.92
C LEU A 16 -15.33 16.96 -13.95
N LYS A 17 -15.41 16.49 -15.21
CA LYS A 17 -16.40 17.01 -16.17
C LYS A 17 -17.83 16.60 -15.81
N PHE A 18 -18.01 15.53 -15.05
CA PHE A 18 -19.33 15.12 -14.55
C PHE A 18 -19.72 16.01 -13.37
N LYS A 19 -20.69 16.91 -13.60
CA LYS A 19 -21.06 17.98 -12.66
C LYS A 19 -21.41 17.47 -11.24
N PRO A 20 -22.20 16.39 -11.05
CA PRO A 20 -22.52 15.90 -9.71
C PRO A 20 -21.29 15.48 -8.91
N LEU A 21 -20.35 14.77 -9.56
CA LEU A 21 -19.10 14.36 -8.92
C LEU A 21 -18.21 15.56 -8.60
N LYS A 22 -18.09 16.52 -9.52
CA LYS A 22 -17.31 17.74 -9.27
C LYS A 22 -17.88 18.54 -8.10
N TRP A 23 -19.19 18.74 -8.07
CA TRP A 23 -19.89 19.42 -6.98
C TRP A 23 -19.65 18.72 -5.64
N PHE A 24 -19.77 17.39 -5.59
CA PHE A 24 -19.52 16.63 -4.38
C PHE A 24 -18.07 16.76 -3.90
N LEU A 25 -17.08 16.63 -4.79
CA LEU A 25 -15.66 16.77 -4.45
C LEU A 25 -15.27 18.21 -4.04
N GLN A 26 -16.01 19.21 -4.50
CA GLN A 26 -15.85 20.61 -4.11
C GLN A 26 -16.54 20.96 -2.79
N SER A 27 -17.52 20.17 -2.36
CA SER A 27 -18.27 20.40 -1.12
C SER A 27 -17.40 20.22 0.13
N SER A 28 -17.84 20.78 1.25
CA SER A 28 -17.26 20.52 2.58
C SER A 28 -17.48 19.08 3.04
N LEU A 29 -18.47 18.37 2.48
CA LEU A 29 -18.79 16.98 2.84
C LEU A 29 -17.69 16.00 2.43
N TYR A 30 -16.97 16.26 1.32
CA TYR A 30 -15.87 15.41 0.90
C TYR A 30 -14.55 15.84 1.56
N PRO A 31 -13.73 14.94 2.14
CA PRO A 31 -13.96 13.53 2.44
C PRO A 31 -14.63 13.30 3.80
N SER A 32 -15.04 14.36 4.52
CA SER A 32 -15.51 14.31 5.91
C SER A 32 -16.67 13.33 6.18
N ILE A 33 -17.63 13.17 5.27
CA ILE A 33 -18.73 12.20 5.43
C ILE A 33 -18.21 10.76 5.55
N PHE A 34 -17.20 10.40 4.74
CA PHE A 34 -16.57 9.10 4.80
C PHE A 34 -15.65 8.96 6.01
N GLN A 35 -15.00 10.04 6.43
CA GLN A 35 -14.20 10.05 7.66
C GLN A 35 -15.06 9.75 8.88
N TRP A 36 -16.23 10.37 9.01
CA TRP A 36 -17.15 10.12 10.13
C TRP A 36 -17.62 8.67 10.18
N ALA A 37 -18.02 8.10 9.03
CA ALA A 37 -18.37 6.69 8.95
C ALA A 37 -17.20 5.78 9.35
N ALA A 38 -15.99 6.05 8.83
CA ALA A 38 -14.80 5.27 9.16
C ALA A 38 -14.41 5.39 10.64
N VAL A 39 -14.49 6.58 11.23
CA VAL A 39 -14.21 6.81 12.66
C VAL A 39 -15.19 6.06 13.54
N LEU A 40 -16.48 6.06 13.21
CA LEU A 40 -17.49 5.34 13.99
C LEU A 40 -17.24 3.83 13.96
N VAL A 41 -17.01 3.26 12.78
CA VAL A 41 -16.68 1.83 12.64
C VAL A 41 -15.39 1.50 13.39
N PHE A 42 -14.36 2.34 13.26
CA PHE A 42 -13.08 2.11 13.92
C PHE A 42 -13.16 2.27 15.45
N ALA A 43 -14.02 3.15 15.96
CA ALA A 43 -14.28 3.25 17.39
C ALA A 43 -14.88 1.95 17.94
N VAL A 44 -15.82 1.33 17.21
CA VAL A 44 -16.35 0.01 17.56
C VAL A 44 -15.25 -1.05 17.54
N ILE A 45 -14.39 -1.07 16.50
CA ILE A 45 -13.24 -1.98 16.42
C ILE A 45 -12.31 -1.83 17.64
N MET A 46 -11.98 -0.60 18.02
CA MET A 46 -11.12 -0.33 19.18
C MET A 46 -11.76 -0.82 20.49
N VAL A 47 -13.05 -0.58 20.69
CA VAL A 47 -13.75 -1.07 21.89
C VAL A 47 -13.77 -2.60 21.91
N GLN A 48 -14.06 -3.24 20.79
CA GLN A 48 -14.12 -4.70 20.71
C GLN A 48 -12.76 -5.36 20.90
N THR A 49 -11.69 -4.83 20.30
CA THR A 49 -10.34 -5.38 20.48
C THR A 49 -9.82 -5.25 21.91
N LEU A 50 -10.21 -4.19 22.64
CA LEU A 50 -9.72 -3.93 24.00
C LEU A 50 -10.61 -4.56 25.10
N ALA A 51 -11.92 -4.49 24.94
CA ALA A 51 -12.91 -4.85 25.96
C ALA A 51 -13.89 -5.96 25.54
N GLY A 52 -13.87 -6.38 24.26
CA GLY A 52 -14.68 -7.48 23.76
C GLY A 52 -14.13 -8.87 24.11
N PRO A 53 -14.64 -9.94 23.47
CA PRO A 53 -14.22 -11.31 23.69
C PRO A 53 -12.72 -11.51 23.53
N THR A 54 -12.12 -12.40 24.33
CA THR A 54 -10.67 -12.67 24.29
C THR A 54 -10.27 -13.61 23.16
N SER A 55 -11.20 -14.42 22.66
CA SER A 55 -11.00 -15.29 21.50
C SER A 55 -11.08 -14.45 20.23
N ALA A 56 -10.12 -14.60 19.31
CA ALA A 56 -10.12 -13.91 18.02
C ALA A 56 -11.35 -14.25 17.17
N HIS A 57 -11.82 -15.49 17.23
CA HIS A 57 -12.97 -15.98 16.46
C HIS A 57 -14.29 -15.31 16.81
N ASP A 58 -14.45 -14.92 18.08
CA ASP A 58 -15.69 -14.31 18.59
C ASP A 58 -15.60 -12.78 18.60
N ASN A 59 -14.42 -12.22 18.30
CA ASN A 59 -14.17 -10.80 18.41
C ASN A 59 -14.39 -10.08 17.08
N PHE A 60 -15.46 -9.29 17.00
CA PHE A 60 -15.77 -8.47 15.83
C PHE A 60 -14.64 -7.49 15.47
N GLY A 61 -13.93 -6.95 16.47
CA GLY A 61 -12.83 -6.03 16.24
C GLY A 61 -11.67 -6.68 15.48
N THR A 62 -11.30 -7.91 15.86
CA THR A 62 -10.28 -8.71 15.17
C THR A 62 -10.75 -9.11 13.78
N ALA A 63 -11.95 -9.66 13.64
CA ALA A 63 -12.52 -10.04 12.35
C ALA A 63 -12.62 -8.84 11.38
N ALA A 64 -13.16 -7.71 11.83
CA ALA A 64 -13.28 -6.51 11.00
C ALA A 64 -11.91 -5.93 10.60
N THR A 65 -10.88 -6.08 11.44
CA THR A 65 -9.52 -5.59 11.15
C THR A 65 -8.81 -6.48 10.13
N TRP A 66 -8.78 -7.79 10.37
CA TRP A 66 -7.91 -8.72 9.65
C TRP A 66 -8.60 -9.53 8.55
N VAL A 67 -9.91 -9.75 8.66
CA VAL A 67 -10.71 -10.48 7.64
C VAL A 67 -11.34 -9.51 6.65
N LEU A 68 -11.73 -8.31 7.08
CA LEU A 68 -12.37 -7.31 6.22
C LEU A 68 -11.41 -6.19 5.80
N TRP A 69 -10.95 -5.40 6.77
CA TRP A 69 -10.28 -4.14 6.48
C TRP A 69 -8.93 -4.34 5.79
N TRP A 70 -8.04 -5.14 6.38
CA TRP A 70 -6.72 -5.42 5.81
C TRP A 70 -6.80 -6.05 4.40
N PRO A 71 -7.64 -7.07 4.15
CA PRO A 71 -7.83 -7.66 2.82
C PRO A 71 -8.35 -6.70 1.74
N LEU A 72 -9.19 -5.74 2.12
CA LEU A 72 -9.74 -4.78 1.17
C LEU A 72 -8.75 -3.68 0.78
N LEU A 73 -7.72 -3.40 1.59
CA LEU A 73 -6.81 -2.28 1.35
C LEU A 73 -6.05 -2.38 0.01
N PRO A 74 -5.38 -3.49 -0.36
CA PRO A 74 -4.68 -3.59 -1.64
C PRO A 74 -5.62 -3.39 -2.85
N LEU A 75 -6.81 -3.99 -2.81
CA LEU A 75 -7.83 -3.82 -3.84
C LEU A 75 -8.27 -2.35 -3.93
N PHE A 76 -8.48 -1.69 -2.79
CA PHE A 76 -8.86 -0.29 -2.75
C PHE A 76 -7.78 0.62 -3.32
N PHE A 77 -6.51 0.37 -2.99
CA PHE A 77 -5.37 1.12 -3.52
C PHE A 77 -5.20 0.92 -5.02
N PHE A 78 -5.52 -0.27 -5.53
CA PHE A 78 -5.52 -0.53 -6.96
C PHE A 78 -6.63 0.24 -7.68
N LEU A 79 -7.86 0.23 -7.17
CA LEU A 79 -9.01 0.84 -7.85
C LEU A 79 -9.08 2.35 -7.69
N PHE A 80 -8.89 2.83 -6.45
CA PHE A 80 -9.15 4.22 -6.06
C PHE A 80 -7.89 4.97 -5.62
N GLY A 81 -6.69 4.38 -5.78
CA GLY A 81 -5.46 4.97 -5.27
C GLY A 81 -5.49 5.12 -3.75
N ARG A 82 -4.82 6.14 -3.21
CA ARG A 82 -4.71 6.33 -1.75
C ARG A 82 -5.95 6.98 -1.11
N PHE A 83 -7.13 6.85 -1.70
CA PHE A 83 -8.35 7.46 -1.16
C PHE A 83 -8.66 6.99 0.28
N TRP A 84 -8.32 5.74 0.63
CA TRP A 84 -8.46 5.27 2.01
C TRP A 84 -7.67 6.15 3.00
N CYS A 85 -6.47 6.60 2.62
CA CYS A 85 -5.66 7.50 3.45
C CYS A 85 -6.26 8.91 3.63
N ALA A 86 -7.24 9.32 2.80
CA ALA A 86 -8.01 10.54 3.05
C ALA A 86 -9.09 10.33 4.10
N VAL A 87 -9.75 9.16 4.08
CA VAL A 87 -10.89 8.83 4.96
C VAL A 87 -10.51 8.09 6.24
N CYS A 88 -9.27 7.63 6.33
CA CYS A 88 -8.74 6.85 7.44
C CYS A 88 -8.94 7.57 8.79
N PRO A 89 -9.38 6.85 9.85
CA PRO A 89 -9.59 7.41 11.19
C PRO A 89 -8.36 8.12 11.75
N PHE A 90 -7.16 7.56 11.54
CA PHE A 90 -5.90 8.18 11.94
C PHE A 90 -5.70 9.56 11.29
N ALA A 91 -6.16 9.74 10.06
CA ALA A 91 -6.02 11.00 9.36
C ALA A 91 -6.97 12.06 9.94
N TRP A 92 -8.18 11.65 10.33
CA TRP A 92 -9.13 12.52 11.04
C TRP A 92 -8.60 12.90 12.43
N VAL A 93 -8.07 11.95 13.20
CA VAL A 93 -7.45 12.22 14.51
C VAL A 93 -6.25 13.14 14.38
N SER A 94 -5.41 12.96 13.36
CA SER A 94 -4.29 13.86 13.06
C SER A 94 -4.77 15.29 12.85
N ASP A 95 -5.79 15.49 12.02
CA ASP A 95 -6.31 16.82 11.70
C ASP A 95 -6.98 17.47 12.93
N LEU A 96 -7.73 16.69 13.72
CA LEU A 96 -8.35 17.16 14.97
C LEU A 96 -7.29 17.56 16.00
N THR A 97 -6.30 16.69 16.23
CA THR A 97 -5.21 16.95 17.19
C THR A 97 -4.42 18.19 16.79
N GLN A 98 -4.13 18.34 15.50
CA GLN A 98 -3.43 19.53 15.01
C GLN A 98 -4.26 20.80 15.14
N LYS A 99 -5.59 20.72 14.95
CA LYS A 99 -6.49 21.87 15.14
C LYS A 99 -6.59 22.31 16.60
N VAL A 100 -6.56 21.38 17.55
CA VAL A 100 -6.75 21.67 18.98
C VAL A 100 -5.42 21.94 19.70
N PHE A 101 -4.37 21.17 19.39
CA PHE A 101 -3.10 21.15 20.13
C PHE A 101 -1.86 21.38 19.25
N GLY A 102 -2.01 21.65 17.95
CA GLY A 102 -0.91 21.68 17.00
C GLY A 102 0.03 22.87 17.17
N ALA A 103 1.30 22.60 17.50
CA ALA A 103 2.39 23.57 17.50
C ALA A 103 2.86 23.98 16.10
N ASN A 104 2.42 23.25 15.05
CA ASN A 104 2.70 23.53 13.63
C ASN A 104 4.20 23.74 13.31
N ARG A 105 5.10 23.02 13.99
CA ARG A 105 6.54 23.12 13.71
C ARG A 105 6.86 22.47 12.37
N LYS A 106 7.86 23.01 11.68
CA LYS A 106 8.37 22.40 10.44
C LYS A 106 8.92 21.00 10.72
N VAL A 107 8.70 20.08 9.79
CA VAL A 107 9.21 18.72 9.89
C VAL A 107 10.75 18.73 9.89
N PRO A 108 11.41 18.06 10.86
CA PRO A 108 12.86 18.02 10.93
C PRO A 108 13.46 17.38 9.68
N ASN A 109 14.65 17.85 9.28
CA ASN A 109 15.37 17.34 8.11
C ASN A 109 15.60 15.83 8.18
N PHE A 110 15.81 15.32 9.40
CA PHE A 110 15.96 13.89 9.66
C PHE A 110 14.76 13.08 9.15
N LEU A 111 13.52 13.41 9.57
CA LEU A 111 12.31 12.71 9.11
C LEU A 111 12.09 12.85 7.61
N ARG A 112 12.43 14.02 7.02
CA ARG A 112 12.29 14.23 5.57
C ARG A 112 13.27 13.38 4.75
N LYS A 113 14.48 13.13 5.26
CA LYS A 113 15.53 12.38 4.57
C LYS A 113 15.45 10.87 4.83
N TYR A 114 15.13 10.47 6.06
CA TYR A 114 15.15 9.08 6.52
C TYR A 114 13.76 8.48 6.74
N GLY A 115 12.67 9.22 6.50
CA GLY A 115 11.30 8.75 6.76
C GLY A 115 10.97 7.41 6.10
N LEU A 116 11.35 7.21 4.82
CA LEU A 116 11.13 5.93 4.15
C LEU A 116 11.90 4.77 4.81
N TRP A 117 13.15 5.00 5.24
CA TRP A 117 13.93 4.00 5.97
C TRP A 117 13.31 3.65 7.34
N ILE A 118 12.81 4.67 8.06
CA ILE A 118 12.10 4.45 9.33
C ILE A 118 10.85 3.61 9.09
N ILE A 119 10.11 3.89 8.01
CA ILE A 119 8.94 3.13 7.62
C ILE A 119 9.30 1.68 7.31
N ASP A 120 10.36 1.44 6.52
CA ASP A 120 10.79 0.09 6.16
C ASP A 120 11.17 -0.72 7.41
N ILE A 121 11.96 -0.13 8.31
CA ILE A 121 12.34 -0.75 9.58
C ILE A 121 11.09 -1.04 10.44
N THR A 122 10.18 -0.07 10.53
CA THR A 122 8.92 -0.22 11.29
C THR A 122 8.06 -1.34 10.71
N PHE A 123 7.98 -1.46 9.38
CA PHE A 123 7.18 -2.49 8.74
C PHE A 123 7.78 -3.89 8.92
N ILE A 124 9.10 -4.01 8.78
CA ILE A 124 9.82 -5.27 9.06
C ILE A 124 9.63 -5.66 10.53
N PHE A 125 9.80 -4.71 11.45
CA PHE A 125 9.66 -4.95 12.88
C PHE A 125 8.22 -5.37 13.25
N ILE A 126 7.20 -4.67 12.75
CA ILE A 126 5.81 -5.03 13.02
C ILE A 126 5.47 -6.40 12.44
N THR A 127 5.93 -6.73 11.23
CA THR A 127 5.70 -8.05 10.63
C THR A 127 6.36 -9.17 11.44
N TRP A 128 7.58 -8.93 11.94
CA TRP A 128 8.26 -9.88 12.81
C TRP A 128 7.54 -10.01 14.18
N ALA A 129 7.19 -8.87 14.79
CA ALA A 129 6.52 -8.80 16.08
C ALA A 129 5.12 -9.44 16.05
N ASP A 130 4.40 -9.34 14.93
CA ASP A 130 3.11 -9.98 14.73
C ASP A 130 3.16 -11.49 14.98
N HIS A 131 4.19 -12.14 14.44
CA HIS A 131 4.33 -13.60 14.56
C HIS A 131 4.96 -14.04 15.89
N ILE A 132 5.82 -13.22 16.49
CA ILE A 132 6.44 -13.54 17.80
C ILE A 132 5.47 -13.29 18.96
N TRP A 133 4.66 -12.24 18.88
CA TRP A 133 3.73 -11.86 19.95
C TRP A 133 2.26 -12.22 19.67
N GLY A 134 1.96 -12.80 18.50
CA GLY A 134 0.60 -13.20 18.12
C GLY A 134 -0.35 -12.01 18.05
N VAL A 135 0.05 -10.92 17.40
CA VAL A 135 -0.73 -9.66 17.40
C VAL A 135 -2.07 -9.85 16.68
N VAL A 136 -2.09 -10.55 15.55
CA VAL A 136 -3.31 -10.91 14.81
C VAL A 136 -4.19 -11.90 15.59
N GLU A 137 -3.58 -12.90 16.25
CA GLU A 137 -4.29 -13.97 16.98
C GLU A 137 -4.87 -13.49 18.32
N SER A 138 -4.40 -12.34 18.84
CA SER A 138 -4.85 -11.76 20.09
C SER A 138 -5.62 -10.46 19.86
N PRO A 139 -6.93 -10.39 20.20
CA PRO A 139 -7.70 -9.14 20.11
C PRO A 139 -7.04 -7.98 20.85
N ARG A 140 -6.53 -8.23 22.06
CA ARG A 140 -5.86 -7.20 22.87
C ARG A 140 -4.51 -6.80 22.27
N GLY A 141 -3.80 -7.73 21.65
CA GLY A 141 -2.58 -7.44 20.89
C GLY A 141 -2.87 -6.48 19.74
N SER A 142 -3.88 -6.78 18.94
CA SER A 142 -4.37 -5.92 17.86
C SER A 142 -4.81 -4.54 18.37
N GLY A 143 -5.61 -4.48 19.43
CA GLY A 143 -6.04 -3.22 20.04
C GLY A 143 -4.88 -2.37 20.55
N THR A 144 -3.88 -3.01 21.17
CA THR A 144 -2.65 -2.34 21.65
C THR A 144 -1.84 -1.76 20.48
N LEU A 145 -1.67 -2.52 19.40
CA LEU A 145 -1.00 -2.04 18.19
C LEU A 145 -1.71 -0.80 17.62
N LEU A 146 -3.05 -0.84 17.51
CA LEU A 146 -3.83 0.29 17.02
C LEU A 146 -3.73 1.52 17.94
N LEU A 147 -3.71 1.33 19.26
CA LEU A 147 -3.46 2.40 20.24
C LEU A 147 -2.07 3.01 20.08
N LEU A 148 -1.03 2.21 19.86
CA LEU A 148 0.33 2.71 19.64
C LEU A 148 0.42 3.56 18.36
N ILE A 149 -0.21 3.10 17.27
CA ILE A 149 -0.30 3.87 16.02
C ILE A 149 -1.06 5.18 16.26
N LEU A 150 -2.19 5.12 16.96
CA LEU A 150 -2.99 6.31 17.31
C LEU A 150 -2.19 7.31 18.15
N GLY A 151 -1.44 6.82 19.15
CA GLY A 151 -0.52 7.61 19.96
C GLY A 151 0.54 8.31 19.11
N GLY A 152 1.20 7.58 18.20
CA GLY A 152 2.18 8.14 17.28
C GLY A 152 1.61 9.23 16.36
N VAL A 153 0.38 9.02 15.87
CA VAL A 153 -0.37 10.03 15.10
C VAL A 153 -0.60 11.30 15.93
N MET A 154 -1.11 11.17 17.16
CA MET A 154 -1.40 12.31 18.02
C MET A 154 -0.13 13.09 18.39
N VAL A 155 0.93 12.38 18.80
CA VAL A 155 2.23 13.00 19.16
C VAL A 155 2.77 13.80 17.97
N THR A 156 2.82 13.20 16.79
CA THR A 156 3.36 13.91 15.62
C THR A 156 2.48 15.05 15.13
N ALA A 157 1.15 14.93 15.24
CA ALA A 157 0.20 16.00 14.91
C ALA A 157 0.27 17.19 15.89
N MET A 158 0.58 16.92 17.16
CA MET A 158 0.80 17.95 18.19
C MET A 158 2.06 18.77 17.89
N PHE A 159 3.15 18.13 17.46
CA PHE A 159 4.42 18.85 17.24
C PHE A 159 4.58 19.42 15.82
N PHE A 160 4.29 18.63 14.79
CA PHE A 160 4.65 18.96 13.40
C PHE A 160 3.46 19.37 12.55
N GLU A 161 3.73 20.19 11.52
CA GLU A 161 2.71 20.63 10.57
C GLU A 161 2.17 19.49 9.68
N ARG A 162 0.92 19.66 9.25
CA ARG A 162 0.19 18.75 8.35
C ARG A 162 0.20 17.29 8.81
N ARG A 163 -0.07 16.34 7.91
CA ARG A 163 -0.11 14.90 8.20
C ARG A 163 1.28 14.27 8.11
N THR A 164 2.19 14.71 9.00
CA THR A 164 3.59 14.25 9.03
C THR A 164 3.71 12.74 9.27
N TRP A 165 2.92 12.17 10.19
CA TRP A 165 2.85 10.71 10.40
C TRP A 165 2.55 9.96 9.10
N CYS A 166 1.47 10.35 8.42
CA CYS A 166 1.00 9.68 7.21
C CYS A 166 2.01 9.74 6.05
N ARG A 167 2.90 10.74 6.04
CA ARG A 167 3.91 10.92 5.00
C ARG A 167 5.24 10.23 5.32
N TYR A 168 5.68 10.24 6.58
CA TYR A 168 7.06 9.89 6.93
C TYR A 168 7.22 8.75 7.94
N LEU A 169 6.14 8.27 8.56
CA LEU A 169 6.22 7.24 9.61
C LEU A 169 5.19 6.11 9.45
N CYS A 170 4.09 6.36 8.76
CA CYS A 170 3.04 5.37 8.57
C CYS A 170 3.44 4.33 7.52
N PHE A 171 3.67 3.08 7.93
CA PHE A 171 4.00 1.99 7.00
C PHE A 171 2.88 1.72 5.98
N LEU A 172 1.62 1.76 6.41
CA LEU A 172 0.45 1.73 5.51
C LEU A 172 0.47 2.89 4.51
N GLY A 173 1.01 4.05 4.91
CA GLY A 173 1.18 5.20 4.05
C GLY A 173 2.12 4.92 2.87
N SER A 174 3.27 4.30 3.10
CA SER A 174 4.20 3.96 2.02
C SER A 174 3.78 2.73 1.23
N LEU A 175 3.20 1.71 1.88
CA LEU A 175 2.59 0.55 1.21
C LEU A 175 1.52 1.01 0.20
N SER A 176 0.59 1.85 0.64
CA SER A 176 -0.44 2.43 -0.23
C SER A 176 0.15 3.30 -1.34
N GLY A 177 1.25 4.01 -1.08
CA GLY A 177 2.02 4.75 -2.09
C GLY A 177 2.59 3.86 -3.18
N ASN A 178 3.15 2.69 -2.83
CA ASN A 178 3.60 1.69 -3.79
C ASN A 178 2.44 1.19 -4.65
N TYR A 179 1.38 0.69 -4.04
CA TYR A 179 0.26 0.08 -4.77
C TYR A 179 -0.55 1.08 -5.60
N SER A 180 -0.72 2.32 -5.12
CA SER A 180 -1.45 3.35 -5.86
C SER A 180 -0.76 3.77 -7.16
N ARG A 181 0.55 3.49 -7.31
CA ARG A 181 1.24 3.68 -8.59
C ARG A 181 0.90 2.64 -9.64
N ALA A 182 0.51 1.44 -9.20
CA ALA A 182 -0.05 0.43 -10.07
C ALA A 182 -1.54 0.69 -10.38
N GLY A 183 -2.22 1.54 -9.59
CA GLY A 183 -3.66 1.72 -9.63
C GLY A 183 -4.26 2.39 -10.88
N MET A 184 -5.59 2.43 -10.90
CA MET A 184 -6.43 2.81 -12.03
C MET A 184 -6.90 4.27 -12.02
N LEU A 185 -6.63 5.01 -10.96
CA LEU A 185 -7.06 6.39 -10.78
C LEU A 185 -5.85 7.32 -10.61
N GLU A 186 -5.84 8.45 -11.33
CA GLU A 186 -4.81 9.48 -11.17
C GLU A 186 -5.43 10.87 -10.96
N LEU A 187 -4.82 11.66 -10.10
CA LEU A 187 -5.05 13.10 -9.98
C LEU A 187 -3.84 13.82 -10.56
N ARG A 188 -4.07 14.80 -11.44
CA ARG A 188 -3.03 15.65 -12.04
C ARG A 188 -3.54 17.06 -12.21
N ALA A 189 -2.65 18.00 -12.50
CA ALA A 189 -3.01 19.33 -12.94
C ALA A 189 -2.59 19.57 -14.39
N ASP A 190 -3.24 20.50 -15.06
CA ASP A 190 -2.73 21.06 -16.31
C ASP A 190 -1.52 21.96 -16.01
N ARG A 191 -0.34 21.54 -16.46
CA ARG A 191 0.91 22.23 -16.18
C ARG A 191 0.96 23.63 -16.79
N GLU A 192 0.34 23.85 -17.95
CA GLU A 192 0.36 25.15 -18.60
C GLU A 192 -0.53 26.14 -17.86
N ILE A 193 -1.70 25.71 -17.40
CA ILE A 193 -2.57 26.53 -16.54
C ILE A 193 -1.91 26.76 -15.17
N CYS A 194 -1.26 25.75 -14.58
CA CYS A 194 -0.61 25.92 -13.28
C CYS A 194 0.59 26.89 -13.31
N LYS A 195 1.29 27.04 -14.45
CA LYS A 195 2.41 27.99 -14.57
C LYS A 195 1.98 29.45 -14.39
N THR A 196 0.74 29.79 -14.73
CA THR A 196 0.22 31.16 -14.58
C THR A 196 -0.31 31.46 -13.17
N CYS A 197 -0.43 30.42 -12.31
CA CYS A 197 -0.99 30.55 -10.97
C CYS A 197 0.04 31.13 -9.98
N THR A 198 -0.25 32.32 -9.44
CA THR A 198 0.60 33.01 -8.46
C THR A 198 0.26 32.65 -7.02
N THR A 199 -1.01 32.35 -6.71
CA THR A 199 -1.49 32.15 -5.34
C THR A 199 -1.04 30.82 -4.75
N ARG A 200 -1.10 29.74 -5.55
CA ARG A 200 -0.75 28.35 -5.18
C ARG A 200 -1.57 27.83 -4.00
N ASP A 201 -2.84 28.21 -3.94
CA ASP A 201 -3.81 27.82 -2.90
C ASP A 201 -3.98 26.31 -2.76
N CYS A 202 -3.75 25.53 -3.82
CA CYS A 202 -3.76 24.07 -3.78
C CYS A 202 -2.70 23.47 -2.85
N TYR A 203 -1.59 24.18 -2.61
CA TYR A 203 -0.53 23.76 -1.69
C TYR A 203 -0.56 24.50 -0.36
N LYS A 204 -0.77 25.83 -0.39
CA LYS A 204 -0.73 26.69 0.80
C LYS A 204 -2.06 26.69 1.59
N GLY A 205 -3.17 26.44 0.91
CA GLY A 205 -4.50 26.69 1.44
C GLY A 205 -4.95 28.13 1.23
N ASN A 206 -6.23 28.37 1.50
CA ASN A 206 -6.87 29.69 1.48
C ASN A 206 -7.82 29.82 2.68
N LYS A 207 -8.60 30.92 2.75
CA LYS A 207 -9.52 31.18 3.86
C LYS A 207 -10.57 30.09 4.10
N LYS A 208 -10.92 29.31 3.07
CA LYS A 208 -12.00 28.29 3.13
C LYS A 208 -11.48 26.86 3.21
N THR A 209 -10.33 26.58 2.60
CA THR A 209 -9.80 25.22 2.47
C THR A 209 -8.32 25.19 2.84
N ALA A 210 -7.94 24.25 3.69
CA ALA A 210 -6.53 24.00 4.03
C ALA A 210 -5.70 23.57 2.80
N GLY A 211 -4.38 23.76 2.88
CA GLY A 211 -3.45 23.28 1.87
C GLY A 211 -3.42 21.76 1.73
N CYS A 212 -2.57 21.25 0.85
CA CYS A 212 -2.40 19.79 0.72
C CYS A 212 -1.79 19.22 2.02
N PRO A 213 -2.49 18.30 2.72
CA PRO A 213 -2.01 17.74 3.99
C PRO A 213 -0.81 16.81 3.81
N MET A 214 -0.59 16.30 2.60
CA MET A 214 0.52 15.41 2.24
C MET A 214 1.71 16.15 1.62
N PHE A 215 1.71 17.49 1.68
CA PHE A 215 2.75 18.34 1.08
C PHE A 215 2.96 18.11 -0.42
N GLU A 216 1.92 17.65 -1.13
CA GLU A 216 1.97 17.43 -2.57
C GLU A 216 1.57 18.72 -3.30
N PHE A 217 2.31 19.07 -4.35
CA PHE A 217 2.00 20.24 -5.17
C PHE A 217 1.61 19.79 -6.58
N PRO A 218 0.33 19.92 -6.99
CA PRO A 218 -0.14 19.34 -8.24
C PRO A 218 0.63 19.72 -9.51
N MET A 219 1.25 20.90 -9.52
CA MET A 219 2.11 21.36 -10.63
C MET A 219 3.40 20.53 -10.77
N ALA A 220 4.02 20.16 -9.65
CA ALA A 220 5.28 19.42 -9.59
C ALA A 220 5.09 17.90 -9.46
N MET A 221 3.84 17.44 -9.33
CA MET A 221 3.50 16.04 -9.13
C MET A 221 3.87 15.20 -10.37
N GLU A 222 4.74 14.21 -10.17
CA GLU A 222 5.15 13.25 -11.20
C GLU A 222 4.43 11.92 -11.06
N ASN A 223 4.15 11.50 -9.82
CA ASN A 223 3.51 10.22 -9.49
C ASN A 223 2.29 10.37 -8.53
N ASN A 224 1.52 9.32 -8.29
CA ASN A 224 0.41 9.30 -7.32
C ASN A 224 0.83 8.71 -5.96
N ALA A 225 2.14 8.55 -5.69
CA ALA A 225 2.60 7.89 -4.47
C ALA A 225 2.23 8.67 -3.21
N ASN A 226 2.18 10.00 -3.25
CA ASN A 226 1.92 10.86 -2.08
C ASN A 226 0.52 11.46 -2.01
N CYS A 227 -0.19 11.52 -3.14
CA CYS A 227 -1.54 12.09 -3.19
C CYS A 227 -2.54 11.12 -2.54
N ASN A 228 -3.13 11.52 -1.41
CA ASN A 228 -4.18 10.75 -0.74
C ASN A 228 -5.60 11.02 -1.28
N LEU A 229 -5.73 11.78 -2.37
CA LEU A 229 -7.01 12.18 -2.96
C LEU A 229 -7.97 12.89 -1.98
N CYS A 230 -7.46 13.66 -0.99
CA CYS A 230 -8.32 14.44 -0.08
C CYS A 230 -9.17 15.53 -0.75
N GLY A 231 -8.89 15.90 -2.01
CA GLY A 231 -9.67 16.87 -2.78
C GLY A 231 -9.42 18.34 -2.45
N ASN A 232 -8.58 18.69 -1.47
CA ASN A 232 -8.29 20.09 -1.12
C ASN A 232 -7.85 20.93 -2.33
N CYS A 233 -7.03 20.36 -3.21
CA CYS A 233 -6.60 21.04 -4.44
C CYS A 233 -7.74 21.30 -5.44
N ILE A 234 -8.77 20.45 -5.48
CA ILE A 234 -9.96 20.63 -6.33
C ILE A 234 -10.81 21.80 -5.81
N LYS A 235 -10.88 21.95 -4.47
CA LYS A 235 -11.65 22.99 -3.78
C LYS A 235 -10.98 24.36 -3.85
N SER A 236 -9.65 24.41 -3.80
CA SER A 236 -8.90 25.66 -3.68
C SER A 236 -8.31 26.19 -4.98
N CYS A 237 -8.33 25.42 -6.09
CA CYS A 237 -7.74 25.88 -7.34
C CYS A 237 -8.58 27.00 -8.00
N PRO A 238 -8.03 28.23 -8.18
CA PRO A 238 -8.77 29.34 -8.80
C PRO A 238 -8.95 29.19 -10.31
N HIS A 239 -8.16 28.33 -10.95
CA HIS A 239 -8.13 28.15 -12.41
C HIS A 239 -8.72 26.80 -12.88
N ASP A 240 -9.35 26.02 -11.98
CA ASP A 240 -9.95 24.71 -12.30
C ASP A 240 -8.98 23.75 -13.05
N SER A 241 -7.68 23.83 -12.76
CA SER A 241 -6.63 23.09 -13.47
C SER A 241 -6.55 21.61 -13.08
N ILE A 242 -7.17 21.22 -11.96
CA ILE A 242 -7.09 19.86 -11.45
C ILE A 242 -7.97 18.92 -12.31
N ARG A 243 -7.43 17.73 -12.61
CA ARG A 243 -8.13 16.64 -13.29
C ARG A 243 -8.05 15.37 -12.46
N LEU A 244 -9.16 14.66 -12.39
CA LEU A 244 -9.25 13.29 -11.90
C LEU A 244 -9.57 12.39 -13.09
N SER A 245 -8.70 11.43 -13.40
CA SER A 245 -8.84 10.65 -14.63
C SER A 245 -8.52 9.18 -14.42
N PRO A 246 -9.15 8.27 -15.18
CA PRO A 246 -8.74 6.89 -15.18
C PRO A 246 -7.35 6.76 -15.81
N ARG A 247 -6.63 5.75 -15.37
CA ARG A 247 -5.29 5.42 -15.83
C ARG A 247 -5.23 3.92 -16.07
N LYS A 248 -4.50 3.52 -17.12
CA LYS A 248 -4.19 2.10 -17.33
C LYS A 248 -3.35 1.60 -16.14
N PRO A 249 -3.69 0.45 -15.53
CA PRO A 249 -2.85 -0.17 -14.50
C PRO A 249 -1.37 -0.17 -14.88
N THR A 250 -0.49 0.02 -13.90
CA THR A 250 0.97 0.03 -14.02
C THR A 250 1.60 1.09 -14.95
N SER A 251 0.79 1.88 -15.67
CA SER A 251 1.31 2.82 -16.67
C SER A 251 2.10 4.01 -16.12
N GLU A 252 1.99 4.28 -14.82
CA GLU A 252 2.81 5.28 -14.13
C GLU A 252 4.30 4.90 -14.20
N PHE A 253 4.61 3.62 -13.98
CA PHE A 253 5.98 3.11 -14.01
C PHE A 253 6.62 3.22 -15.40
N TRP A 254 5.84 3.02 -16.47
CA TRP A 254 6.35 3.06 -17.84
C TRP A 254 6.83 4.45 -18.26
N SER A 255 6.31 5.48 -17.60
CA SER A 255 6.60 6.88 -17.90
C SER A 255 7.48 7.55 -16.85
N MET A 256 7.95 6.81 -15.86
CA MET A 256 8.78 7.32 -14.78
C MET A 256 10.13 7.86 -15.29
N THR A 257 10.50 9.04 -14.77
CA THR A 257 11.75 9.74 -15.09
C THR A 257 12.70 9.83 -13.92
N ARG A 258 12.16 9.81 -12.69
CA ARG A 258 12.93 9.86 -11.45
C ARG A 258 12.64 8.60 -10.64
N ALA A 259 13.70 7.88 -10.31
CA ALA A 259 13.63 6.66 -9.54
C ALA A 259 14.32 6.88 -8.20
N HIS A 260 13.56 6.77 -7.11
CA HIS A 260 14.10 6.83 -5.76
C HIS A 260 14.49 5.41 -5.31
N PHE A 261 15.67 5.29 -4.74
CA PHE A 261 16.22 4.01 -4.30
C PHE A 261 15.43 3.46 -3.12
N GLU A 262 15.05 4.34 -2.19
CA GLU A 262 14.34 4.05 -0.96
C GLU A 262 12.94 3.47 -1.25
N GLU A 263 12.21 4.06 -2.20
CA GLU A 263 10.89 3.57 -2.60
C GLU A 263 10.95 2.20 -3.31
N SER A 264 12.04 1.93 -4.03
CA SER A 264 12.29 0.61 -4.64
C SER A 264 12.75 -0.42 -3.61
N PHE A 265 13.49 0.01 -2.59
CA PHE A 265 13.87 -0.85 -1.47
C PHE A 265 12.63 -1.32 -0.71
N LEU A 266 11.69 -0.42 -0.41
CA LEU A 266 10.41 -0.80 0.17
C LEU A 266 9.62 -1.79 -0.71
N ALA A 267 9.58 -1.58 -2.03
CA ALA A 267 8.90 -2.52 -2.94
C ALA A 267 9.47 -3.94 -2.82
N ILE A 268 10.80 -4.09 -2.83
CA ILE A 268 11.43 -5.41 -2.71
C ILE A 268 11.29 -6.01 -1.29
N VAL A 269 11.19 -5.19 -0.24
CA VAL A 269 10.89 -5.67 1.12
C VAL A 269 9.46 -6.21 1.20
N ILE A 270 8.50 -5.58 0.52
CA ILE A 270 7.11 -6.06 0.47
C ILE A 270 7.04 -7.47 -0.14
N VAL A 271 7.86 -7.78 -1.16
CA VAL A 271 7.99 -9.16 -1.69
C VAL A 271 8.28 -10.14 -0.55
N GLY A 272 9.30 -9.85 0.25
CA GLY A 272 9.70 -10.67 1.39
C GLY A 272 8.58 -10.84 2.41
N ILE A 273 7.88 -9.75 2.75
CA ILE A 273 6.76 -9.76 3.72
C ILE A 273 5.63 -10.67 3.22
N VAL A 274 5.20 -10.51 1.96
CA VAL A 274 4.15 -11.36 1.37
C VAL A 274 4.60 -12.82 1.32
N PHE A 275 5.87 -13.10 1.04
CA PHE A 275 6.41 -14.45 1.09
C PHE A 275 6.32 -15.06 2.48
N VAL A 276 6.74 -14.33 3.53
CA VAL A 276 6.62 -14.80 4.91
C VAL A 276 5.16 -15.10 5.24
N GLN A 277 4.27 -14.14 4.98
CA GLN A 277 2.83 -14.29 5.26
C GLN A 277 2.24 -15.53 4.58
N ASN A 278 2.59 -15.77 3.31
CA ASN A 278 2.17 -16.98 2.60
C ASN A 278 2.73 -18.24 3.25
N ILE A 279 4.05 -18.32 3.47
CA ILE A 279 4.72 -19.52 4.01
C ILE A 279 4.17 -19.90 5.38
N THR A 280 3.92 -18.92 6.24
CA THR A 280 3.44 -19.14 7.61
C THR A 280 2.00 -19.68 7.68
N MET A 281 1.25 -19.63 6.57
CA MET A 281 -0.10 -20.22 6.48
C MET A 281 -0.10 -21.60 5.82
N LEU A 282 1.04 -22.12 5.37
CA LEU A 282 1.08 -23.42 4.70
C LEU A 282 1.06 -24.55 5.73
N ASP A 283 0.33 -25.62 5.43
CA ASP A 283 0.20 -26.79 6.32
C ASP A 283 1.56 -27.39 6.74
N PHE A 284 2.57 -27.32 5.86
CA PHE A 284 3.92 -27.84 6.17
C PHE A 284 4.69 -26.99 7.19
N TYR A 285 4.28 -25.75 7.46
CA TYR A 285 5.02 -24.83 8.32
C TYR A 285 5.18 -25.39 9.75
N GLN A 286 4.11 -25.99 10.29
CA GLN A 286 4.17 -26.63 11.61
C GLN A 286 5.11 -27.84 11.62
N SER A 287 5.11 -28.62 10.54
CA SER A 287 6.04 -29.74 10.34
C SER A 287 7.49 -29.26 10.26
N TYR A 288 7.75 -28.14 9.58
CA TYR A 288 9.06 -27.51 9.54
C TYR A 288 9.53 -27.06 10.92
N LEU A 289 8.67 -26.39 11.70
CA LEU A 289 9.03 -25.95 13.06
C LEU A 289 9.36 -27.13 13.97
N LYS A 290 8.59 -28.22 13.87
CA LYS A 290 8.86 -29.45 14.62
C LYS A 290 10.19 -30.09 14.20
N TRP A 291 10.47 -30.15 12.90
CA TRP A 291 11.75 -30.65 12.37
C TRP A 291 12.94 -29.80 12.85
N ALA A 292 12.84 -28.47 12.79
CA ALA A 292 13.89 -27.56 13.24
C ALA A 292 14.16 -27.70 14.74
N GLY A 293 13.12 -27.89 15.55
CA GLY A 293 13.27 -28.15 16.99
C GLY A 293 13.96 -29.48 17.28
N LEU A 294 13.56 -30.55 16.59
CA LEU A 294 14.11 -31.89 16.83
C LEU A 294 15.53 -32.09 16.29
N THR A 295 15.86 -31.49 15.15
CA THR A 295 17.15 -31.74 14.46
C THR A 295 18.21 -30.69 14.76
N LEU A 296 17.83 -29.43 14.90
CA LEU A 296 18.76 -28.31 15.12
C LEU A 296 18.71 -27.77 16.56
N GLY A 297 17.80 -28.26 17.41
CA GLY A 297 17.62 -27.79 18.79
C GLY A 297 17.10 -26.35 18.88
N LEU A 298 16.48 -25.83 17.81
CA LEU A 298 16.03 -24.44 17.75
C LEU A 298 14.65 -24.28 18.40
N SER A 299 14.44 -23.17 19.12
CA SER A 299 13.08 -22.78 19.52
C SER A 299 12.27 -22.33 18.30
N LYS A 300 10.93 -22.38 18.41
CA LYS A 300 10.03 -21.96 17.34
C LYS A 300 10.30 -20.51 16.90
N ASP A 301 10.51 -19.62 17.87
CA ASP A 301 10.76 -18.19 17.65
C ASP A 301 12.09 -17.94 16.91
N VAL A 302 13.13 -18.69 17.26
CA VAL A 302 14.43 -18.62 16.59
C VAL A 302 14.33 -19.17 15.18
N ALA A 303 13.68 -20.31 14.98
CA ALA A 303 13.45 -20.90 13.66
C ALA A 303 12.66 -19.95 12.74
N PHE A 304 11.60 -19.32 13.25
CA PHE A 304 10.86 -18.29 12.53
C PHE A 304 11.74 -17.09 12.19
N THR A 305 12.51 -16.57 13.16
CA THR A 305 13.38 -15.41 12.95
C THR A 305 14.43 -15.68 11.85
N ILE A 306 14.96 -16.90 11.78
CA ILE A 306 15.88 -17.31 10.70
C ILE A 306 15.16 -17.29 9.34
N ILE A 307 13.99 -17.92 9.22
CA ILE A 307 13.20 -17.87 7.98
C ILE A 307 12.89 -16.43 7.60
N PHE A 308 12.47 -15.62 8.57
CA PHE A 308 12.11 -14.23 8.36
C PHE A 308 13.28 -13.43 7.78
N ILE A 309 14.48 -13.55 8.36
CA ILE A 309 15.69 -12.89 7.86
C ILE A 309 16.02 -13.37 6.44
N ILE A 310 15.95 -14.67 6.17
CA ILE A 310 16.19 -15.22 4.83
C ILE A 310 15.17 -14.64 3.84
N ALA A 311 13.88 -14.67 4.17
CA ALA A 311 12.81 -14.18 3.32
C ALA A 311 12.89 -12.67 3.07
N MET A 312 13.37 -11.86 4.02
CA MET A 312 13.60 -10.42 3.81
C MET A 312 14.86 -10.16 2.95
N THR A 313 15.92 -10.92 3.16
CA THR A 313 17.22 -10.67 2.51
C THR A 313 17.30 -11.23 1.09
N THR A 314 16.71 -12.41 0.83
CA THR A 314 16.78 -13.07 -0.48
C THR A 314 16.26 -12.20 -1.63
N PRO A 315 15.09 -11.55 -1.55
CA PRO A 315 14.60 -10.72 -2.66
C PRO A 315 15.52 -9.52 -2.94
N VAL A 316 16.04 -8.89 -1.89
CA VAL A 316 16.97 -7.76 -2.00
C VAL A 316 18.26 -8.19 -2.68
N LEU A 317 18.85 -9.33 -2.28
CA LEU A 317 20.07 -9.87 -2.86
C LEU A 317 19.89 -10.28 -4.32
N LEU A 318 18.77 -10.92 -4.67
CA LEU A 318 18.46 -11.29 -6.04
C LEU A 318 18.30 -10.06 -6.94
N LEU A 319 17.59 -9.04 -6.47
CA LEU A 319 17.44 -7.80 -7.23
C LEU A 319 18.77 -7.06 -7.38
N TYR A 320 19.59 -7.03 -6.33
CA TYR A 320 20.94 -6.46 -6.38
C TYR A 320 21.85 -7.20 -7.37
N ALA A 321 21.81 -8.54 -7.37
CA ALA A 321 22.53 -9.37 -8.33
C ALA A 321 22.05 -9.10 -9.77
N ALA A 322 20.74 -8.99 -9.99
CA ALA A 322 20.18 -8.60 -11.28
C ALA A 322 20.67 -7.21 -11.72
N SER A 323 20.74 -6.24 -10.80
CA SER A 323 21.31 -4.92 -11.08
C SER A 323 22.80 -4.95 -11.39
N ALA A 324 23.58 -5.80 -10.73
CA ALA A 324 25.00 -5.98 -11.00
C ALA A 324 25.25 -6.59 -12.40
N VAL A 325 24.42 -7.54 -12.82
CA VAL A 325 24.47 -8.10 -14.19
C VAL A 325 24.01 -7.06 -15.22
N SER A 326 22.90 -6.36 -14.94
CA SER A 326 22.31 -5.34 -15.83
C SER A 326 23.25 -4.14 -16.04
N LYS A 327 24.12 -3.82 -15.07
CA LYS A 327 25.16 -2.79 -15.20
C LYS A 327 26.01 -2.95 -16.47
N ARG A 328 26.34 -4.19 -16.85
CA ARG A 328 27.16 -4.49 -18.05
C ARG A 328 26.51 -4.02 -19.35
N TYR A 329 25.18 -3.89 -19.37
CA TYR A 329 24.41 -3.51 -20.55
C TYR A 329 23.85 -2.08 -20.49
N SER A 330 23.55 -1.59 -19.29
CA SER A 330 22.94 -0.28 -19.04
C SER A 330 23.94 0.88 -18.98
N GLY A 331 25.17 0.63 -18.50
CA GLY A 331 26.14 1.70 -18.23
C GLY A 331 25.82 2.56 -17.01
N GLU A 332 24.77 2.24 -16.24
CA GLU A 332 24.39 2.96 -15.02
C GLU A 332 25.09 2.39 -13.77
N THR A 333 25.07 3.14 -12.67
CA THR A 333 25.46 2.61 -11.36
C THR A 333 24.45 1.56 -10.89
N ILE A 334 24.90 0.58 -10.07
CA ILE A 334 24.02 -0.46 -9.52
C ILE A 334 22.86 0.18 -8.75
N ARG A 335 23.12 1.25 -7.99
CA ARG A 335 22.10 1.98 -7.23
C ARG A 335 21.00 2.56 -8.14
N ASN A 336 21.37 3.16 -9.27
CA ASN A 336 20.40 3.74 -10.20
C ASN A 336 19.60 2.65 -10.94
N ALA A 337 20.26 1.56 -11.32
CA ALA A 337 19.60 0.42 -11.94
C ALA A 337 18.61 -0.24 -10.97
N PHE A 338 19.03 -0.48 -9.71
CA PHE A 338 18.17 -1.00 -8.65
C PHE A 338 16.98 -0.08 -8.40
N ALA A 339 17.24 1.21 -8.20
CA ALA A 339 16.17 2.19 -8.00
C ALA A 339 15.19 2.20 -9.17
N ARG A 340 15.63 1.98 -10.40
CA ARG A 340 14.75 2.02 -11.57
C ARG A 340 13.91 0.77 -11.73
N PHE A 341 14.50 -0.41 -11.50
CA PHE A 341 13.83 -1.69 -11.73
C PHE A 341 13.12 -2.25 -10.50
N GLY A 342 13.40 -1.77 -9.27
CA GLY A 342 12.65 -2.19 -8.08
C GLY A 342 11.15 -1.90 -8.18
N TYR A 343 10.77 -0.78 -8.81
CA TYR A 343 9.35 -0.49 -9.10
C TYR A 343 8.68 -1.52 -10.02
N ALA A 344 9.45 -2.25 -10.82
CA ALA A 344 8.88 -3.24 -11.72
C ALA A 344 8.23 -4.39 -10.94
N VAL A 345 8.64 -4.64 -9.70
CA VAL A 345 8.13 -5.74 -8.86
C VAL A 345 6.76 -5.42 -8.24
N ILE A 346 6.42 -4.14 -8.06
CA ILE A 346 5.18 -3.69 -7.41
C ILE A 346 3.89 -4.34 -7.96
N PRO A 347 3.69 -4.52 -9.28
CA PRO A 347 2.50 -5.20 -9.79
C PRO A 347 2.38 -6.65 -9.33
N LEU A 348 3.50 -7.36 -9.19
CA LEU A 348 3.53 -8.72 -8.65
C LEU A 348 3.22 -8.68 -7.14
N ASP A 349 3.79 -7.74 -6.39
CA ASP A 349 3.52 -7.59 -4.95
C ASP A 349 2.06 -7.34 -4.68
N LEU A 350 1.48 -6.38 -5.39
CA LEU A 350 0.07 -6.03 -5.27
C LEU A 350 -0.81 -7.24 -5.58
N ALA A 351 -0.54 -7.95 -6.67
CA ALA A 351 -1.34 -9.11 -7.06
C ALA A 351 -1.20 -10.29 -6.09
N SER A 352 0.03 -10.57 -5.63
CA SER A 352 0.29 -11.66 -4.67
C SER A 352 -0.31 -11.34 -3.31
N HIS A 353 -0.23 -10.08 -2.87
CA HIS A 353 -0.88 -9.63 -1.64
C HIS A 353 -2.42 -9.64 -1.77
N MET A 354 -2.98 -9.29 -2.93
CA MET A 354 -4.42 -9.46 -3.20
C MET A 354 -4.83 -10.93 -3.19
N ALA A 355 -4.03 -11.83 -3.77
CA ALA A 355 -4.29 -13.26 -3.79
C ALA A 355 -4.28 -13.86 -2.38
N HIS A 356 -3.28 -13.51 -1.56
CA HIS A 356 -3.24 -13.90 -0.14
C HIS A 356 -4.51 -13.46 0.60
N ASN A 357 -4.84 -12.17 0.51
CA ASN A 357 -5.99 -11.59 1.18
C ASN A 357 -7.35 -12.10 0.68
N LEU A 358 -7.42 -12.61 -0.56
CA LEU A 358 -8.63 -13.17 -1.11
C LEU A 358 -9.09 -14.39 -0.31
N PHE A 359 -8.16 -15.17 0.25
CA PHE A 359 -8.49 -16.28 1.13
C PHE A 359 -9.23 -15.80 2.37
N HIS A 360 -8.67 -14.85 3.12
CA HIS A 360 -9.36 -14.28 4.30
C HIS A 360 -10.74 -13.69 3.92
N LEU A 361 -10.82 -12.94 2.83
CA LEU A 361 -12.08 -12.29 2.46
C LEU A 361 -13.18 -13.30 2.05
N LEU A 362 -12.83 -14.38 1.34
CA LEU A 362 -13.81 -15.32 0.79
C LEU A 362 -13.98 -16.59 1.62
N ALA A 363 -12.96 -17.10 2.29
CA ALA A 363 -13.03 -18.29 3.15
C ALA A 363 -13.47 -17.97 4.58
N GLU A 364 -13.14 -16.78 5.09
CA GLU A 364 -13.46 -16.37 6.46
C GLU A 364 -14.54 -15.28 6.50
N GLY A 365 -15.01 -14.78 5.36
CA GLY A 365 -15.81 -13.56 5.29
C GLY A 365 -17.16 -13.57 6.05
N LYS A 366 -17.83 -14.72 6.20
CA LYS A 366 -19.07 -14.79 7.02
C LYS A 366 -18.79 -14.62 8.51
N SER A 367 -17.57 -14.87 8.99
CA SER A 367 -17.19 -14.65 10.39
C SER A 367 -17.42 -13.20 10.83
N ILE A 368 -17.28 -12.24 9.92
CA ILE A 368 -17.55 -10.82 10.16
C ILE A 368 -19.02 -10.62 10.55
N TYR A 369 -19.94 -11.30 9.84
CA TYR A 369 -21.37 -11.22 10.15
C TYR A 369 -21.69 -11.93 11.47
N TYR A 370 -21.13 -13.11 11.71
CA TYR A 370 -21.35 -13.86 12.95
C TYR A 370 -20.88 -13.08 14.19
N THR A 371 -19.65 -12.57 14.15
CA THR A 371 -19.10 -11.74 15.24
C THR A 371 -19.83 -10.42 15.39
N PHE A 372 -20.32 -9.82 14.30
CA PHE A 372 -21.16 -8.62 14.35
C PHE A 372 -22.49 -8.89 15.05
N MET A 373 -23.14 -10.01 14.76
CA MET A 373 -24.37 -10.43 15.45
C MET A 373 -24.12 -10.71 16.94
N GLY A 374 -22.92 -11.19 17.28
CA GLY A 374 -22.44 -11.34 18.66
C GLY A 374 -22.47 -10.03 19.46
N LEU A 375 -22.28 -8.86 18.81
CA LEU A 375 -22.43 -7.55 19.48
C LEU A 375 -23.84 -7.31 20.04
N PHE A 376 -24.84 -7.97 19.47
CA PHE A 376 -26.23 -7.91 19.89
C PHE A 376 -26.65 -9.12 20.73
N GLY A 377 -25.69 -9.95 21.17
CA GLY A 377 -25.93 -11.16 21.96
C GLY A 377 -26.43 -12.37 21.15
N VAL A 378 -26.45 -12.28 19.82
CA VAL A 378 -26.90 -13.37 18.94
C VAL A 378 -25.67 -14.18 18.50
N HIS A 379 -25.60 -15.43 18.96
CA HIS A 379 -24.51 -16.35 18.62
C HIS A 379 -24.94 -17.20 17.41
N ILE A 380 -24.20 -17.09 16.32
CA ILE A 380 -24.44 -17.82 15.08
C ILE A 380 -23.18 -18.63 14.78
N GLU A 381 -23.33 -19.94 14.69
CA GLU A 381 -22.26 -20.86 14.29
C GLU A 381 -22.56 -21.42 12.90
N GLY A 382 -21.52 -21.55 12.08
CA GLY A 382 -21.65 -22.11 10.75
C GLY A 382 -20.38 -21.96 9.91
N PRO A 383 -20.38 -22.50 8.68
CA PRO A 383 -19.28 -22.34 7.75
C PRO A 383 -19.01 -20.87 7.44
N THR A 384 -17.75 -20.45 7.53
CA THR A 384 -17.34 -19.04 7.36
C THR A 384 -17.15 -18.62 5.90
N ASP A 385 -17.17 -19.58 4.97
CA ASP A 385 -16.82 -19.43 3.57
C ASP A 385 -17.99 -18.90 2.73
N PHE A 386 -17.73 -17.86 1.92
CA PHE A 386 -18.63 -17.42 0.86
C PHE A 386 -18.51 -18.27 -0.39
N VAL A 387 -17.33 -18.81 -0.65
CA VAL A 387 -16.97 -19.55 -1.86
C VAL A 387 -16.04 -20.69 -1.49
N SER A 388 -16.13 -21.82 -2.19
CA SER A 388 -15.30 -23.00 -1.94
C SER A 388 -13.80 -22.77 -2.20
N ASP A 389 -12.96 -23.44 -1.42
CA ASP A 389 -11.48 -23.40 -1.51
C ASP A 389 -10.96 -23.52 -2.96
N PRO A 390 -11.43 -24.46 -3.82
CA PRO A 390 -10.90 -24.60 -5.18
C PRO A 390 -11.14 -23.36 -6.05
N THR A 391 -12.25 -22.66 -5.84
CA THR A 391 -12.59 -21.46 -6.61
C THR A 391 -11.73 -20.28 -6.17
N ILE A 392 -11.52 -20.13 -4.85
CA ILE A 392 -10.58 -19.15 -4.30
C ILE A 392 -9.18 -19.39 -4.88
N GLN A 393 -8.73 -20.64 -4.91
CA GLN A 393 -7.43 -21.02 -5.45
C GLN A 393 -7.27 -20.64 -6.94
N ILE A 394 -8.30 -20.88 -7.76
CA ILE A 394 -8.30 -20.45 -9.17
C ILE A 394 -8.17 -18.92 -9.28
N MET A 395 -8.90 -18.17 -8.46
CA MET A 395 -8.82 -16.71 -8.45
C MET A 395 -7.42 -16.22 -8.02
N GLN A 396 -6.80 -16.88 -7.02
CA GLN A 396 -5.43 -16.59 -6.59
C GLN A 396 -4.43 -16.81 -7.72
N TYR A 397 -4.54 -17.93 -8.46
CA TYR A 397 -3.68 -18.20 -9.62
C TYR A 397 -3.84 -17.14 -10.70
N VAL A 398 -5.07 -16.77 -11.05
CA VAL A 398 -5.33 -15.73 -12.06
C VAL A 398 -4.69 -14.41 -11.64
N LEU A 399 -4.80 -14.02 -10.37
CA LEU A 399 -4.18 -12.80 -9.85
C LEU A 399 -2.65 -12.86 -9.93
N VAL A 400 -2.02 -13.92 -9.42
CA VAL A 400 -0.55 -14.06 -9.43
C VAL A 400 0.01 -14.08 -10.85
N ILE A 401 -0.64 -14.80 -11.77
CA ILE A 401 -0.25 -14.83 -13.19
C ILE A 401 -0.38 -13.43 -13.80
N ALA A 402 -1.51 -12.75 -13.61
CA ALA A 402 -1.71 -11.39 -14.12
C ALA A 402 -0.70 -10.39 -13.54
N GLY A 403 -0.40 -10.48 -12.25
CA GLY A 403 0.61 -9.68 -11.56
C GLY A 403 2.02 -9.93 -12.09
N THR A 404 2.38 -11.20 -12.29
CA THR A 404 3.67 -11.60 -12.86
C THR A 404 3.82 -11.05 -14.27
N LEU A 405 2.83 -11.24 -15.14
CA LEU A 405 2.85 -10.70 -16.51
C LEU A 405 2.90 -9.16 -16.51
N GLY A 406 2.15 -8.50 -15.62
CA GLY A 406 2.17 -7.06 -15.45
C GLY A 406 3.52 -6.51 -14.97
N SER A 407 4.20 -7.26 -14.10
CA SER A 407 5.54 -6.96 -13.58
C SER A 407 6.61 -7.12 -14.67
N LEU A 408 6.60 -8.24 -15.39
CA LEU A 408 7.46 -8.49 -16.56
C LEU A 408 7.30 -7.42 -17.63
N TYR A 409 6.05 -7.08 -17.97
CA TYR A 409 5.74 -6.02 -18.92
C TYR A 409 6.28 -4.66 -18.44
N THR A 410 6.13 -4.36 -17.15
CA THR A 410 6.61 -3.11 -16.55
C THR A 410 8.14 -3.02 -16.62
N ALA A 411 8.86 -4.09 -16.28
CA ALA A 411 10.32 -4.15 -16.40
C ALA A 411 10.79 -3.88 -17.84
N TYR A 412 10.16 -4.55 -18.82
CA TYR A 412 10.47 -4.33 -20.23
C TYR A 412 10.18 -2.89 -20.68
N ARG A 413 9.04 -2.31 -20.28
CA ARG A 413 8.66 -0.94 -20.64
C ARG A 413 9.60 0.10 -20.04
N ILE A 414 10.04 -0.11 -18.80
CA ILE A 414 11.06 0.72 -18.14
C ILE A 414 12.36 0.66 -18.94
N ALA A 415 12.83 -0.54 -19.31
CA ALA A 415 14.06 -0.68 -20.07
C ALA A 415 13.96 -0.04 -21.46
N LYS A 416 12.86 -0.30 -22.19
CA LYS A 416 12.60 0.26 -23.53
C LYS A 416 12.60 1.79 -23.54
N LYS A 417 11.98 2.42 -22.52
CA LYS A 417 11.94 3.88 -22.43
C LYS A 417 13.33 4.48 -22.18
N ASN A 418 14.14 3.85 -21.35
CA ASN A 418 15.39 4.42 -20.86
C ASN A 418 16.61 4.08 -21.72
N TYR A 419 16.63 2.92 -22.37
CA TYR A 419 17.80 2.40 -23.09
C TYR A 419 17.54 2.14 -24.58
N GLY A 420 16.34 2.47 -25.06
CA GLY A 420 15.91 2.21 -26.44
C GLY A 420 15.58 0.75 -26.71
N THR A 421 14.97 0.48 -27.86
CA THR A 421 14.47 -0.85 -28.24
C THR A 421 15.57 -1.90 -28.38
N LYS A 422 16.75 -1.51 -28.90
CA LYS A 422 17.86 -2.44 -29.17
C LYS A 422 18.45 -3.06 -27.90
N LYS A 423 18.56 -2.28 -26.82
CA LYS A 423 19.15 -2.74 -25.54
C LYS A 423 18.12 -3.14 -24.49
N ALA A 424 16.83 -2.86 -24.73
CA ALA A 424 15.76 -3.05 -23.75
C ALA A 424 15.76 -4.46 -23.14
N LEU A 425 15.82 -5.49 -23.99
CA LEU A 425 15.74 -6.87 -23.53
C LEU A 425 16.99 -7.26 -22.74
N SER A 426 18.20 -6.97 -23.22
CA SER A 426 19.45 -7.30 -22.52
C SER A 426 19.54 -6.63 -21.15
N VAL A 427 19.08 -5.38 -21.03
CA VAL A 427 19.06 -4.65 -19.75
C VAL A 427 17.99 -5.21 -18.81
N ALA A 428 16.81 -5.56 -19.33
CA ALA A 428 15.69 -6.07 -18.54
C ALA A 428 15.85 -7.55 -18.14
N MET A 429 16.56 -8.37 -18.92
CA MET A 429 16.59 -9.83 -18.79
C MET A 429 16.90 -10.31 -17.36
N PRO A 430 17.92 -9.78 -16.65
CA PRO A 430 18.19 -10.21 -15.28
C PRO A 430 17.00 -9.98 -14.34
N TYR A 431 16.28 -8.87 -14.52
CA TYR A 431 15.08 -8.55 -13.74
C TYR A 431 13.88 -9.41 -14.13
N LEU A 432 13.72 -9.74 -15.42
CA LEU A 432 12.67 -10.64 -15.89
C LEU A 432 12.82 -12.03 -15.28
N VAL A 433 14.06 -12.53 -15.16
CA VAL A 433 14.35 -13.81 -14.49
C VAL A 433 13.98 -13.73 -13.01
N VAL A 434 14.43 -12.69 -12.29
CA VAL A 434 14.11 -12.52 -10.86
C VAL A 434 12.60 -12.41 -10.61
N ILE A 435 11.88 -11.62 -11.42
CA ILE A 435 10.42 -11.48 -11.34
C ILE A 435 9.74 -12.82 -11.63
N SER A 436 10.23 -13.59 -12.60
CA SER A 436 9.69 -14.92 -12.91
C SER A 436 9.89 -15.90 -11.76
N ILE A 437 11.07 -15.87 -11.11
CA ILE A 437 11.33 -16.68 -9.91
C ILE A 437 10.34 -16.31 -8.80
N PHE A 438 10.15 -15.02 -8.51
CA PHE A 438 9.17 -14.60 -7.50
C PHE A 438 7.74 -14.99 -7.85
N GLY A 439 7.36 -14.88 -9.14
CA GLY A 439 6.04 -15.28 -9.62
C GLY A 439 5.81 -16.78 -9.47
N VAL A 440 6.78 -17.61 -9.85
CA VAL A 440 6.74 -19.07 -9.69
C VAL A 440 6.68 -19.46 -8.21
N LEU A 441 7.55 -18.88 -7.37
CA LEU A 441 7.54 -19.17 -5.94
C LEU A 441 6.20 -18.79 -5.29
N ASN A 442 5.63 -17.63 -5.62
CA ASN A 442 4.29 -17.26 -5.14
C ASN A 442 3.23 -18.24 -5.65
N PHE A 443 3.26 -18.58 -6.94
CA PHE A 443 2.32 -19.54 -7.51
C PHE A 443 2.36 -20.89 -6.76
N LEU A 444 3.57 -21.40 -6.48
CA LEU A 444 3.76 -22.64 -5.72
C LEU A 444 3.23 -22.54 -4.28
N THR A 445 3.32 -21.38 -3.62
CA THR A 445 2.74 -21.23 -2.27
C THR A 445 1.21 -21.40 -2.28
N PHE A 446 0.52 -21.05 -3.37
CA PHE A 446 -0.93 -21.25 -3.49
C PHE A 446 -1.32 -22.66 -3.95
N VAL A 447 -0.35 -23.49 -4.39
CA VAL A 447 -0.60 -24.91 -4.71
C VAL A 447 -0.76 -25.73 -3.44
N VAL A 448 0.00 -25.39 -2.40
CA VAL A 448 -0.12 -26.01 -1.09
C VAL A 448 -1.34 -25.40 -0.37
N ARG A 449 -2.11 -26.25 0.31
CA ARG A 449 -3.29 -25.80 1.05
C ARG A 449 -2.87 -24.80 2.13
N MET A 450 -3.61 -23.69 2.19
CA MET A 450 -3.51 -22.72 3.26
C MET A 450 -4.35 -23.21 4.44
N SER A 451 -3.72 -23.24 5.62
CA SER A 451 -4.39 -23.41 6.90
C SER A 451 -5.05 -22.09 7.33
N MET A 452 -6.22 -22.19 7.96
CA MET A 452 -6.87 -21.04 8.59
C MET A 452 -5.99 -20.58 9.77
N ARG A 453 -5.81 -19.26 9.89
CA ARG A 453 -5.03 -18.62 10.96
C ARG A 453 -5.84 -18.28 12.21
N MET A 454 -7.15 -18.49 12.13
CA MET A 454 -8.03 -18.41 13.28
C MET A 454 -8.34 -19.85 13.66
#